data_AF-A0A255QW65-F1
#
_entry.id   AF-A0A255QW65-F1
#
_cell.length_a   1.000
_cell.length_b   1.000
_cell.length_c   1.000
_cell.angle_alpha   90.00
_cell.angle_beta   90.00
_cell.angle_gamma   90.00
#
_symmetry.space_group_name_H-M   'P 1'
#
loop_
_entity.id
_entity.type
_entity.pdbx_description
1 polymer ?
#
loop_
_entity_poly.entity_id
_entity_poly.type
_entity_poly.pdbx_seq_one_letter_code
_entity_poly.pdbx_strand_id
1 'polypeptide(L)'
;MQKTTIGSNKQHDEIPQELRELSSAIDALPARYRDTVAPALTRAIECSTRRRRILNLVQEALSQLRLDMKYLVFDLEATRRERDQYREILDKEGLL
;
A
#
# COMPACT_ATOMS: atom_id res chain seq x y z
N MET A 1 18.96 31.37 0.44
CA MET A 1 18.38 31.07 -0.89
C MET A 1 19.02 29.77 -1.34
N GLN A 2 18.30 28.65 -1.47
CA GLN A 2 17.62 28.24 -2.70
C GLN A 2 16.54 27.20 -2.36
N LYS A 3 15.35 27.36 -2.94
CA LYS A 3 14.23 26.43 -2.83
C LYS A 3 14.44 25.29 -3.83
N THR A 4 14.49 24.04 -3.37
CA THR A 4 14.41 22.88 -4.25
C THR A 4 12.95 22.46 -4.39
N THR A 5 12.41 22.64 -5.59
CA THR A 5 11.06 22.27 -6.00
C THR A 5 10.91 20.74 -6.01
N ILE A 6 10.38 20.17 -4.93
CA ILE A 6 9.92 18.78 -4.87
C ILE A 6 8.41 18.81 -5.13
N GLY A 7 7.98 18.62 -6.37
CA GLY A 7 6.54 18.74 -6.67
C GLY A 7 6.01 18.08 -7.94
N SER A 8 6.82 17.74 -8.94
CA SER A 8 6.28 17.39 -10.27
C SER A 8 6.39 15.92 -10.68
N ASN A 9 6.98 15.01 -9.88
CA ASN A 9 7.26 13.64 -10.34
C ASN A 9 6.28 12.54 -9.86
N LYS A 10 5.35 12.84 -8.93
CA LYS A 10 4.46 11.78 -8.39
C LYS A 10 3.33 11.36 -9.34
N GLN A 11 2.84 12.25 -10.20
CA GLN A 11 1.74 11.94 -11.11
C GLN A 11 2.14 10.97 -12.23
N HIS A 12 3.42 10.98 -12.63
CA HIS A 12 3.90 10.07 -13.67
C HIS A 12 3.95 8.61 -13.20
N ASP A 13 4.31 8.34 -11.94
CA ASP A 13 4.41 6.96 -11.40
C ASP A 13 3.05 6.29 -11.16
N GLU A 14 1.96 7.06 -11.09
CA GLU A 14 0.62 6.53 -10.84
C GLU A 14 -0.02 5.89 -12.09
N ILE A 15 0.36 6.36 -13.28
CA ILE A 15 -0.15 5.83 -14.55
C ILE A 15 0.78 4.70 -15.03
N PRO A 16 0.26 3.51 -15.39
CA PRO A 16 1.08 2.45 -16.01
C PRO A 16 1.82 2.93 -17.26
N GLN A 17 3.02 2.38 -17.49
CA GLN A 17 3.86 2.75 -18.62
C GLN A 17 3.14 2.57 -19.95
N GLU A 18 2.40 1.48 -20.10
CA GLU A 18 1.66 1.11 -21.30
C GLU A 18 0.57 2.15 -21.62
N LEU A 19 -0.08 2.72 -20.59
CA LEU A 19 -1.08 3.77 -20.78
C LEU A 19 -0.45 5.12 -21.13
N ARG A 20 0.77 5.40 -20.67
CA ARG A 20 1.52 6.60 -21.08
C ARG A 20 1.96 6.51 -22.53
N GLU A 21 2.49 5.35 -22.94
CA GLU A 21 2.87 5.07 -24.33
C GLU A 21 1.64 5.18 -25.25
N LEU A 22 0.50 4.61 -24.83
CA LEU A 22 -0.76 4.72 -25.55
C LEU A 22 -1.23 6.19 -25.67
N SER A 23 -1.10 6.98 -24.61
CA SER A 23 -1.42 8.42 -24.66
C SER A 23 -0.55 9.15 -25.67
N SER A 24 0.76 8.90 -25.66
CA SER A 24 1.69 9.50 -26.62
C SER A 24 1.37 9.11 -28.07
N ALA A 25 0.95 7.86 -28.31
CA ALA A 25 0.55 7.40 -29.62
C ALA A 25 -0.74 8.07 -30.10
N ILE A 26 -1.72 8.26 -29.21
CA ILE A 26 -2.99 8.93 -29.51
C ILE A 26 -2.78 10.43 -29.78
N ASP A 27 -1.85 11.08 -29.06
CA ASP A 27 -1.53 12.49 -29.27
C ASP A 27 -0.85 12.76 -30.62
N ALA A 28 -0.20 11.75 -31.22
CA ALA A 28 0.36 11.84 -32.56
C ALA A 28 -0.69 11.69 -33.69
N LEU A 29 -1.94 11.34 -33.36
CA LEU A 29 -3.01 11.18 -34.35
C LEU A 29 -3.62 12.54 -34.77
N PRO A 30 -4.15 12.64 -36.00
CA PRO A 30 -4.94 13.79 -36.42
C PRO A 30 -6.14 14.06 -35.49
N ALA A 31 -6.45 15.34 -35.25
CA ALA A 31 -7.45 15.80 -34.27
C ALA A 31 -8.78 15.02 -34.33
N ARG A 32 -9.32 14.77 -35.53
CA ARG A 32 -10.59 14.04 -35.71
C ARG A 32 -10.63 12.67 -35.02
N TYR A 33 -9.52 11.92 -35.05
CA TYR A 33 -9.44 10.59 -34.43
C TYR A 33 -9.11 10.70 -32.95
N ARG A 34 -8.22 11.64 -32.60
CA ARG A 34 -7.86 11.93 -31.21
C ARG A 34 -9.10 12.30 -30.39
N ASP A 35 -9.94 13.20 -30.89
CA ASP A 35 -11.13 13.69 -30.18
C ASP A 35 -12.15 12.58 -29.91
N THR A 36 -12.19 11.56 -30.78
CA THR A 36 -13.06 10.39 -30.62
C THR A 36 -12.55 9.44 -29.53
N VAL A 37 -11.24 9.24 -29.44
CA VAL A 37 -10.62 8.21 -28.57
C VAL A 37 -10.17 8.78 -27.22
N ALA A 38 -9.83 10.07 -27.15
CA ALA A 38 -9.34 10.74 -25.96
C ALA A 38 -10.25 10.53 -24.72
N PRO A 39 -11.59 10.65 -24.81
CA PRO A 39 -12.45 10.41 -23.64
C PRO A 39 -12.36 8.98 -23.11
N ALA A 40 -12.19 7.98 -24.00
CA ALA A 40 -12.05 6.58 -23.59
C ALA A 40 -10.69 6.33 -22.93
N LEU A 41 -9.62 6.92 -23.45
CA LEU A 41 -8.28 6.86 -22.85
C LEU A 41 -8.26 7.50 -21.46
N THR A 42 -8.86 8.68 -21.29
CA THR A 42 -8.95 9.35 -19.98
C THR A 42 -9.63 8.45 -18.94
N ARG A 43 -10.77 7.83 -19.29
CA ARG A 43 -11.46 6.89 -18.40
C ARG A 43 -10.60 5.67 -18.06
N ALA A 44 -9.82 5.15 -19.01
CA ALA A 44 -8.94 4.00 -18.78
C ALA A 44 -7.80 4.35 -17.81
N ILE A 45 -7.20 5.54 -17.96
CA ILE A 45 -6.18 6.07 -17.05
C ILE A 45 -6.78 6.23 -15.64
N GLU A 46 -7.92 6.91 -15.51
CA GLU A 46 -8.60 7.11 -14.23
C GLU A 46 -8.92 5.78 -13.53
N CYS A 47 -9.46 4.81 -14.28
CA CYS A 47 -9.77 3.48 -13.75
C CYS A 47 -8.51 2.76 -13.23
N SER A 48 -7.42 2.83 -14.01
CA SER A 48 -6.15 2.20 -13.66
C SER A 48 -5.52 2.82 -12.42
N THR A 49 -5.44 4.15 -12.37
CA THR A 49 -4.91 4.90 -11.23
C THR A 49 -5.75 4.67 -9.98
N ARG A 50 -7.09 4.67 -10.09
CA ARG A 50 -7.98 4.38 -8.96
C ARG A 50 -7.78 2.97 -8.43
N ARG A 51 -7.68 1.97 -9.32
CA ARG A 51 -7.44 0.58 -8.91
C ARG A 51 -6.12 0.42 -8.18
N ARG A 52 -5.05 1.04 -8.69
CA ARG A 52 -3.73 1.05 -8.03
C ARG A 52 -3.81 1.67 -6.64
N ARG A 53 -4.50 2.79 -6.48
CA ARG A 53 -4.69 3.44 -5.17
C ARG A 53 -5.41 2.53 -4.17
N ILE A 54 -6.47 1.83 -4.61
CA ILE A 54 -7.19 0.87 -3.76
C ILE A 54 -6.26 -0.27 -3.34
N LEU A 55 -5.50 -0.84 -4.28
CA LEU A 55 -4.57 -1.93 -3.98
C LEU A 55 -3.47 -1.48 -3.00
N ASN A 56 -2.94 -0.28 -3.14
CA ASN A 56 -1.95 0.26 -2.19
C ASN A 56 -2.54 0.39 -0.78
N LEU A 57 -3.76 0.94 -0.64
CA LEU A 57 -4.44 1.03 0.65
C LEU A 57 -4.68 -0.34 1.29
N VAL A 58 -5.05 -1.33 0.48
CA VAL A 58 -5.21 -2.71 0.95
C VAL A 58 -3.87 -3.31 1.39
N GLN A 59 -2.80 -3.08 0.63
CA GLN A 59 -1.45 -3.54 0.99
C GLN A 59 -0.96 -2.89 2.30
N GLU A 60 -1.22 -1.60 2.49
CA GLU A 60 -0.89 -0.88 3.74
C GLU A 60 -1.67 -1.46 4.91
N ALA A 61 -2.99 -1.66 4.77
CA ALA A 61 -3.83 -2.24 5.81
C ALA A 61 -3.41 -3.68 6.19
N LEU A 62 -3.10 -4.52 5.20
CA LEU A 62 -2.59 -5.87 5.44
C LEU A 62 -1.20 -5.85 6.10
N SER A 63 -0.35 -4.91 5.74
CA SER A 63 0.97 -4.75 6.35
C SER A 63 0.84 -4.35 7.83
N GLN A 64 -0.09 -3.45 8.14
CA GLN A 64 -0.41 -3.05 9.49
C GLN A 64 -0.97 -4.24 10.29
N LEU A 65 -1.98 -4.93 9.76
CA LEU A 65 -2.56 -6.11 10.42
C LEU A 65 -1.51 -7.19 10.72
N ARG A 66 -0.57 -7.42 9.79
CA ARG A 66 0.54 -8.36 10.00
C ARG A 66 1.45 -7.92 11.15
N LEU A 67 1.67 -6.61 11.32
CA LEU A 67 2.44 -6.09 12.44
C LEU A 67 1.67 -6.26 13.76
N ASP A 68 0.38 -5.94 13.77
CA ASP A 68 -0.50 -6.10 14.93
C ASP A 68 -0.54 -7.56 15.39
N MET A 69 -0.58 -8.51 14.44
CA MET A 69 -0.49 -9.94 14.73
C MET A 69 0.84 -10.33 15.39
N LYS A 70 1.97 -9.75 14.96
CA LYS A 70 3.26 -9.99 15.60
C LYS A 70 3.28 -9.49 17.03
N TYR A 71 2.69 -8.32 17.30
CA TYR A 71 2.59 -7.79 18.66
C TYR A 71 1.71 -8.68 19.54
N LEU A 72 0.57 -9.14 19.03
CA LEU A 72 -0.32 -10.04 19.78
C LEU A 72 0.38 -11.36 20.16
N VAL A 73 1.15 -11.94 19.24
CA VAL A 73 1.92 -13.16 19.51
C VAL A 73 3.01 -12.90 20.55
N PHE A 74 3.70 -11.77 20.46
CA PHE A 74 4.70 -11.38 21.44
C PHE A 74 4.11 -11.22 22.85
N ASP A 75 3.00 -10.51 22.98
CA ASP A 75 2.31 -10.30 24.25
C ASP A 75 1.80 -11.64 24.83
N LEU A 76 1.32 -12.55 23.98
CA LEU A 76 0.93 -13.90 24.39
C LEU A 76 2.13 -14.70 24.93
N GLU A 77 3.29 -14.60 24.29
CA GLU A 77 4.50 -15.26 24.79
C GLU A 77 4.99 -14.67 26.10
N ALA A 78 4.92 -13.35 26.27
CA ALA A 78 5.27 -12.68 27.52
C ALA A 78 4.37 -13.17 28.67
N THR A 79 3.04 -13.14 28.48
CA THR A 79 2.08 -13.61 29.49
C THR A 79 2.21 -15.11 29.79
N ARG A 80 2.56 -15.95 28.81
CA ARG A 80 2.87 -17.36 29.03
C ARG A 80 4.12 -17.54 29.89
N ARG A 81 5.21 -16.83 29.60
CA ARG A 81 6.45 -16.89 30.39
C ARG A 81 6.22 -16.44 31.82
N GLU A 82 5.51 -15.33 32.01
CA GLU A 82 5.17 -14.83 33.36
C GLU A 82 4.37 -15.86 34.15
N ARG A 83 3.33 -16.45 33.54
CA ARG A 83 2.54 -17.51 34.17
C ARG A 83 3.41 -18.71 34.55
N ASP A 84 4.28 -19.14 33.66
CA ASP A 84 5.13 -20.32 33.90
C ASP A 84 6.14 -20.04 35.03
N GLN A 85 6.70 -18.82 35.08
CA GLN A 85 7.52 -18.36 36.22
C GLN A 85 6.75 -18.35 37.54
N TYR A 86 5.50 -17.86 37.56
CA TYR A 86 4.68 -17.87 38.78
C TYR A 86 4.37 -19.29 39.24
N ARG A 87 4.11 -20.23 38.32
CA ARG A 87 3.89 -21.65 38.66
C ARG A 87 5.14 -22.27 39.27
N GLU A 88 6.31 -22.05 38.68
CA GLU A 88 7.57 -22.56 39.24
C GLU A 88 7.86 -22.01 40.65
N ILE A 89 7.50 -20.76 40.93
CA ILE A 89 7.65 -20.17 42.28
C ILE A 89 6.70 -20.86 43.26
N LEU A 90 5.42 -21.01 42.90
CA LEU A 90 4.42 -21.66 43.75
C LEU A 90 4.77 -23.12 44.07
N ASP A 91 5.26 -23.87 43.07
CA ASP A 91 5.74 -25.25 43.24
C ASP A 91 6.94 -25.31 44.21
N LYS A 92 7.87 -24.32 44.12
CA LYS A 92 9.03 -24.23 45.03
C LYS A 92 8.65 -23.86 46.47
N GLU A 93 7.63 -23.01 46.64
CA GLU A 93 7.13 -22.60 47.95
C GLU A 93 6.20 -23.65 48.59
N GLY A 94 5.90 -24.75 47.89
CA GLY A 94 5.07 -25.85 48.40
C GLY A 94 3.59 -25.48 48.56
N LEU A 95 3.12 -24.47 47.82
CA LEU A 95 1.72 -24.04 47.79
C LEU A 95 0.88 -24.78 46.73
N LEU A 96 1.48 -25.74 46.02
CA LEU A 96 0.86 -26.63 45.03
C LEU A 96 1.32 -28.08 45.24
#